data_AF-A0A7S2N4V4-F1
#
_entry.id   AF-A0A7S2N4V4-F1
#
_cell.length_a   1.000
_cell.length_b   1.000
_cell.length_c   1.000
_cell.angle_alpha   90.00
_cell.angle_beta   90.00
_cell.angle_gamma   90.00
#
_symmetry.space_group_name_H-M   'P 1'
#
loop_
_entity.id
_entity.type
_entity.pdbx_description
1 polymer ?
#
loop_
_entity_poly.entity_id
_entity_poly.type
_entity_poly.pdbx_seq_one_letter_code
_entity_poly.pdbx_strand_id
1 'polypeptide(L)'
;VQLYCKADDVSRAFAREHLEFTLLRQPLRSASVKFDGTNLGKLDTGELMGRNHMVAPGGIYQTTSTAACEGLDVAAVRDALSRCLGRPLGTLCMYGELMCNPGCYGYGEKGLASKWLCFGCILTPAVSVDATGDSQTSEEVATHGPAALLGLSEALASKGFAHSVGEGRVRLILCPALRQLFDEFGCAVVEELPAGLTHAQMVAMGAERLSAGEVEGIVVAFDRPDGQTSLRKWKNSSEGGGVSRKYAAHLAASEEQARDLASRGLLDTQVVDMLVTLRAVALADTQPAKVGRVAWNAQQHV
;
A
#
# COMPACT_ATOMS: atom_id res chain seq x y z
N VAL A 1 18.07 1.45 -13.24
CA VAL A 1 19.37 2.02 -13.67
C VAL A 1 20.55 1.18 -13.21
N GLN A 2 20.86 1.04 -11.92
CA GLN A 2 22.07 0.29 -11.49
C GLN A 2 22.15 -1.15 -12.01
N LEU A 3 21.05 -1.90 -12.01
CA LEU A 3 21.01 -3.26 -12.61
C LEU A 3 21.28 -3.23 -14.12
N TYR A 4 20.76 -2.23 -14.83
CA TYR A 4 21.03 -2.01 -16.24
C TYR A 4 22.52 -1.69 -16.49
N CYS A 5 23.12 -0.83 -15.67
CA CYS A 5 24.55 -0.50 -15.75
C CYS A 5 25.47 -1.70 -15.44
N LYS A 6 25.02 -2.64 -14.61
CA LYS A 6 25.78 -3.85 -14.23
C LYS A 6 25.54 -5.03 -15.17
N ALA A 7 24.60 -4.93 -16.10
CA ALA A 7 24.33 -5.99 -17.05
C ALA A 7 25.49 -6.13 -18.04
N ASP A 8 25.88 -7.38 -18.31
CA ASP A 8 26.76 -7.71 -19.43
C ASP A 8 26.14 -7.27 -20.76
N ASP A 9 26.97 -7.24 -21.82
CA ASP A 9 26.54 -6.70 -23.12
C ASP A 9 25.37 -7.49 -23.72
N VAL A 10 25.25 -8.79 -23.41
CA VAL A 10 24.16 -9.65 -23.89
C VAL A 10 22.86 -9.31 -23.18
N SER A 11 22.90 -9.11 -21.87
CA SER A 11 21.74 -8.88 -21.00
C SER A 11 21.33 -7.41 -20.97
N ARG A 12 22.18 -6.49 -21.45
CA ARG A 12 21.95 -5.05 -21.38
C ARG A 12 20.68 -4.62 -22.09
N ALA A 13 20.42 -5.13 -23.30
CA ALA A 13 19.20 -4.82 -24.04
C ALA A 13 17.93 -5.24 -23.28
N PHE A 14 17.94 -6.44 -22.69
CA PHE A 14 16.84 -6.94 -21.87
C PHE A 14 16.64 -6.10 -20.61
N ALA A 15 17.73 -5.74 -19.91
CA ALA A 15 17.66 -4.92 -18.71
C ALA A 15 17.16 -3.49 -18.99
N ARG A 16 17.50 -2.91 -20.15
CA ARG A 16 16.94 -1.64 -20.62
C ARG A 16 15.44 -1.76 -20.85
N GLU A 17 15.04 -2.72 -21.67
CA GLU A 17 13.64 -2.91 -22.05
C GLU A 17 12.78 -3.14 -20.82
N HIS A 18 13.23 -3.99 -19.90
CA HIS A 18 12.53 -4.22 -18.64
C HIS A 18 12.39 -2.95 -17.78
N LEU A 19 13.47 -2.16 -17.66
CA LEU A 19 13.44 -0.89 -16.91
C LEU A 19 12.45 0.12 -17.52
N GLU A 20 12.55 0.36 -18.83
CA GLU A 20 11.68 1.31 -19.53
C GLU A 20 10.24 0.81 -19.59
N PHE A 21 10.03 -0.49 -19.76
CA PHE A 21 8.70 -1.09 -19.71
C PHE A 21 8.04 -0.84 -18.35
N THR A 22 8.70 -1.22 -17.26
CA THR A 22 8.13 -1.08 -15.91
C THR A 22 7.90 0.39 -15.52
N LEU A 23 8.82 1.29 -15.87
CA LEU A 23 8.71 2.69 -15.42
C LEU A 23 7.81 3.55 -16.32
N LEU A 24 7.86 3.34 -17.63
CA LEU A 24 7.29 4.28 -18.61
C LEU A 24 6.06 3.75 -19.34
N ARG A 25 5.83 2.43 -19.37
CA ARG A 25 4.79 1.82 -20.21
C ARG A 25 3.79 0.99 -19.42
N GLN A 26 4.24 0.26 -18.41
CA GLN A 26 3.39 -0.59 -17.60
C GLN A 26 2.53 0.27 -16.67
N PRO A 27 1.19 0.21 -16.79
CA PRO A 27 0.31 0.88 -15.86
C PRO A 27 0.47 0.31 -14.45
N LEU A 28 0.41 1.19 -13.45
CA LEU A 28 0.25 0.82 -12.06
C LEU A 28 -1.11 0.12 -11.88
N ARG A 29 -1.16 -0.87 -10.99
CA ARG A 29 -2.42 -1.48 -10.57
C ARG A 29 -3.27 -0.51 -9.77
N SER A 30 -2.61 0.29 -8.94
CA SER A 30 -3.23 1.37 -8.18
C SER A 30 -2.16 2.32 -7.64
N ALA A 31 -2.60 3.53 -7.32
CA ALA A 31 -1.85 4.46 -6.50
C ALA A 31 -2.83 5.18 -5.56
N SER A 32 -2.43 5.40 -4.31
CA SER A 32 -3.26 6.06 -3.29
C SER A 32 -2.42 6.96 -2.40
N VAL A 33 -3.07 7.94 -1.78
CA VAL A 33 -2.43 8.78 -0.77
C VAL A 33 -2.08 7.93 0.44
N LYS A 34 -0.84 8.06 0.90
CA LYS A 34 -0.42 7.57 2.21
C LYS A 34 -0.78 8.62 3.26
N PHE A 35 -1.62 8.23 4.21
CA PHE A 35 -1.95 9.05 5.38
C PHE A 35 -1.05 8.73 6.58
N ASP A 36 -0.83 9.75 7.42
CA ASP A 36 -0.06 9.70 8.67
C ASP A 36 -1.00 9.48 9.86
N GLY A 37 -1.49 8.26 10.01
CA GLY A 37 -2.32 7.83 11.12
C GLY A 37 -1.70 6.63 11.84
N THR A 38 -2.54 5.66 12.17
CA THR A 38 -2.09 4.37 12.67
C THR A 38 -2.81 3.23 11.96
N ASN A 39 -2.11 2.13 11.74
CA ASN A 39 -2.72 0.96 11.16
C ASN A 39 -3.71 0.33 12.16
N LEU A 40 -4.95 0.15 11.73
CA LEU A 40 -6.00 -0.53 12.47
C LEU A 40 -6.69 -1.52 11.54
N GLY A 41 -6.77 -2.77 11.97
CA GLY A 41 -7.50 -3.84 11.33
C GLY A 41 -8.74 -4.26 12.11
N LYS A 42 -9.71 -4.85 11.42
CA LYS A 42 -10.90 -5.50 11.98
C LYS A 42 -11.00 -6.91 11.41
N LEU A 43 -11.10 -7.90 12.29
CA LEU A 43 -11.30 -9.30 11.94
C LEU A 43 -12.76 -9.57 11.56
N ASP A 44 -12.99 -10.66 10.84
CA ASP A 44 -14.33 -11.20 10.55
C ASP A 44 -15.10 -11.63 11.81
N THR A 45 -14.40 -11.86 12.91
CA THR A 45 -14.96 -12.08 14.25
C THR A 45 -15.34 -10.78 14.98
N GLY A 46 -14.96 -9.62 14.44
CA GLY A 46 -15.31 -8.29 14.95
C GLY A 46 -14.23 -7.63 15.82
N GLU A 47 -13.25 -8.38 16.32
CA GLU A 47 -12.16 -7.84 17.11
C GLU A 47 -11.25 -6.92 16.28
N LEU A 48 -10.70 -5.92 16.98
CA LEU A 48 -9.80 -4.94 16.39
C LEU A 48 -8.34 -5.33 16.62
N MET A 49 -7.50 -5.09 15.62
CA MET A 49 -6.08 -5.44 15.63
C MET A 49 -5.25 -4.21 15.25
N GLY A 50 -4.32 -3.81 16.11
CA GLY A 50 -3.29 -2.84 15.74
C GLY A 50 -2.24 -3.49 14.84
N ARG A 51 -1.10 -2.83 14.66
CA ARG A 51 -0.05 -3.35 13.78
C ARG A 51 0.49 -4.73 14.18
N ASN A 52 0.63 -4.97 15.49
CA ASN A 52 1.30 -6.16 16.05
C ASN A 52 0.58 -6.72 17.29
N HIS A 53 -0.63 -6.27 17.62
CA HIS A 53 -1.35 -6.67 18.84
C HIS A 53 -2.85 -6.52 18.66
N MET A 54 -3.62 -7.30 19.41
CA MET A 54 -5.06 -7.08 19.56
C MET A 54 -5.31 -5.78 20.31
N VAL A 55 -6.26 -4.97 19.83
CA VAL A 55 -6.70 -3.77 20.53
C VAL A 55 -7.66 -4.20 21.64
N ALA A 56 -7.42 -3.72 22.85
CA ALA A 56 -8.29 -4.01 23.98
C ALA A 56 -9.72 -3.52 23.73
N PRO A 57 -10.74 -4.21 24.25
CA PRO A 57 -12.10 -3.68 24.26
C PRO A 57 -12.15 -2.31 24.93
N GLY A 58 -12.93 -1.38 24.39
CA GLY A 58 -13.05 -0.02 24.96
C GLY A 58 -13.22 1.11 23.95
N GLY A 59 -13.26 0.82 22.65
CA GLY A 59 -13.60 1.81 21.62
C GLY A 59 -12.55 2.90 21.39
N ILE A 60 -11.33 2.74 21.92
CA ILE A 60 -10.24 3.73 21.83
C ILE A 60 -8.93 3.04 21.42
N TYR A 61 -8.25 3.60 20.41
CA TYR A 61 -6.91 3.21 20.00
C TYR A 61 -6.07 4.44 19.67
N GLN A 62 -4.84 4.54 20.20
CA GLN A 62 -3.98 5.73 20.04
C GLN A 62 -4.72 7.03 20.40
N THR A 63 -5.40 7.04 21.56
CA THR A 63 -6.24 8.15 22.05
C THR A 63 -7.35 8.61 21.10
N THR A 64 -7.72 7.77 20.13
CA THR A 64 -8.71 8.09 19.08
C THR A 64 -9.83 7.06 19.12
N SER A 65 -11.07 7.49 18.92
CA SER A 65 -12.21 6.58 18.86
C SER A 65 -12.09 5.60 17.69
N THR A 66 -12.46 4.35 17.93
CA THR A 66 -12.57 3.30 16.90
C THR A 66 -14.00 3.13 16.38
N ALA A 67 -14.93 4.01 16.75
CA ALA A 67 -16.34 3.92 16.35
C ALA A 67 -16.53 3.90 14.83
N ALA A 68 -15.62 4.53 14.07
CA ALA A 68 -15.62 4.50 12.61
C ALA A 68 -15.51 3.07 12.01
N CYS A 69 -15.08 2.08 12.80
CA CYS A 69 -14.95 0.69 12.38
C CYS A 69 -16.17 -0.17 12.75
N GLU A 70 -17.06 0.30 13.64
CA GLU A 70 -18.06 -0.55 14.28
C GLU A 70 -19.11 -1.07 13.29
N GLY A 71 -19.61 -0.20 12.40
CA GLY A 71 -20.69 -0.53 11.47
C GLY A 71 -20.31 -1.50 10.34
N LEU A 72 -19.03 -1.78 10.11
CA LEU A 72 -18.60 -2.65 9.02
C LEU A 72 -18.66 -4.13 9.39
N ASP A 73 -19.44 -4.92 8.67
CA ASP A 73 -19.48 -6.38 8.79
C ASP A 73 -18.39 -7.04 7.94
N VAL A 74 -17.24 -7.32 8.56
CA VAL A 74 -16.10 -7.96 7.88
C VAL A 74 -16.38 -9.42 7.51
N ALA A 75 -17.25 -10.13 8.25
CA ALA A 75 -17.66 -11.48 7.89
C ALA A 75 -18.44 -11.46 6.57
N ALA A 76 -19.34 -10.48 6.40
CA ALA A 76 -20.08 -10.34 5.15
C ALA A 76 -19.15 -10.00 3.95
N VAL A 77 -18.10 -9.20 4.16
CA VAL A 77 -17.07 -8.93 3.14
C VAL A 77 -16.31 -10.21 2.77
N ARG A 78 -15.92 -11.02 3.77
CA ARG A 78 -15.28 -12.32 3.53
C ARG A 78 -16.17 -13.26 2.74
N ASP A 79 -17.45 -13.32 3.07
CA ASP A 79 -18.41 -14.19 2.40
C ASP A 79 -18.63 -13.74 0.95
N ALA A 80 -18.69 -12.43 0.69
CA ALA A 80 -18.75 -11.88 -0.66
C ALA A 80 -17.49 -12.20 -1.48
N LEU A 81 -16.30 -12.06 -0.89
CA LEU A 81 -15.05 -12.43 -1.54
C LEU A 81 -14.99 -13.94 -1.82
N SER A 82 -15.45 -14.77 -0.88
CA SER A 82 -15.56 -16.23 -1.06
C SER A 82 -16.46 -16.59 -2.24
N ARG A 83 -17.63 -15.94 -2.37
CA ARG A 83 -18.53 -16.10 -3.53
C ARG A 83 -17.88 -15.65 -4.83
N CYS A 84 -17.21 -14.50 -4.83
CA CYS A 84 -16.51 -13.96 -6.01
C CYS A 84 -15.45 -14.93 -6.53
N LEU A 85 -14.69 -15.56 -5.61
CA LEU A 85 -13.63 -16.52 -5.92
C LEU A 85 -14.13 -17.95 -6.14
N GLY A 86 -15.42 -18.22 -5.90
CA GLY A 86 -16.01 -19.56 -6.03
C GLY A 86 -15.43 -20.57 -5.05
N ARG A 87 -14.92 -20.13 -3.88
CA ARG A 87 -14.30 -21.01 -2.88
C ARG A 87 -14.38 -20.42 -1.47
N PRO A 88 -14.44 -21.27 -0.43
CA PRO A 88 -14.40 -20.78 0.95
C PRO A 88 -13.04 -20.18 1.28
N LEU A 89 -13.07 -19.12 2.10
CA LEU A 89 -11.89 -18.49 2.68
C LEU A 89 -11.81 -18.79 4.18
N GLY A 90 -10.59 -18.74 4.73
CA GLY A 90 -10.36 -18.73 6.16
C GLY A 90 -10.65 -17.36 6.75
N THR A 91 -9.88 -16.97 7.78
CA THR A 91 -10.02 -15.68 8.45
C THR A 91 -9.75 -14.52 7.48
N LEU A 92 -10.55 -13.46 7.58
CA LEU A 92 -10.31 -12.18 6.92
C LEU A 92 -10.04 -11.10 7.97
N CYS A 93 -8.98 -10.32 7.76
CA CYS A 93 -8.74 -9.07 8.47
C CYS A 93 -8.73 -7.92 7.46
N MET A 94 -9.66 -6.99 7.58
CA MET A 94 -9.64 -5.73 6.81
C MET A 94 -8.76 -4.71 7.51
N TYR A 95 -7.83 -4.08 6.80
CA TYR A 95 -6.96 -3.04 7.34
C TYR A 95 -7.25 -1.68 6.73
N GLY A 96 -7.15 -0.67 7.59
CA GLY A 96 -7.21 0.73 7.21
C GLY A 96 -6.26 1.58 8.05
N GLU A 97 -6.24 2.86 7.71
CA GLU A 97 -5.56 3.89 8.48
C GLU A 97 -6.59 4.57 9.39
N LEU A 98 -6.39 4.47 10.71
CA LEU A 98 -7.11 5.26 11.70
C LEU A 98 -6.44 6.63 11.79
N MET A 99 -7.19 7.68 11.48
CA MET A 99 -6.71 9.06 11.41
C MET A 99 -6.60 9.69 12.81
N CYS A 100 -5.58 9.27 13.56
CA CYS A 100 -5.34 9.67 14.96
C CYS A 100 -4.50 10.95 15.14
N ASN A 101 -4.11 11.60 14.04
CA ASN A 101 -3.27 12.80 14.04
C ASN A 101 -3.97 13.98 13.34
N PRO A 102 -5.04 14.56 13.91
CA PRO A 102 -5.86 15.57 13.23
C PRO A 102 -5.07 16.83 12.84
N GLY A 103 -4.02 17.18 13.60
CA GLY A 103 -3.16 18.32 13.32
C GLY A 103 -2.11 18.12 12.23
N CYS A 104 -1.99 16.93 11.63
CA CYS A 104 -1.06 16.65 10.54
C CYS A 104 -1.72 16.88 9.17
N TYR A 105 -1.02 17.49 8.21
CA TYR A 105 -1.41 17.58 6.79
C TYR A 105 -2.84 18.17 6.54
N GLY A 106 -3.32 18.99 7.49
CA GLY A 106 -4.67 19.57 7.46
C GLY A 106 -5.80 18.55 7.65
N TYR A 107 -5.55 17.39 8.28
CA TYR A 107 -6.57 16.34 8.42
C TYR A 107 -7.83 16.78 9.17
N GLY A 108 -7.70 17.63 10.18
CA GLY A 108 -8.84 18.21 10.89
C GLY A 108 -9.75 19.03 9.97
N GLU A 109 -9.16 19.95 9.20
CA GLU A 109 -9.87 20.81 8.24
C GLU A 109 -10.53 20.00 7.11
N LYS A 110 -9.89 18.89 6.71
CA LYS A 110 -10.41 17.94 5.71
C LYS A 110 -11.49 17.00 6.25
N GLY A 111 -11.86 17.11 7.53
CA GLY A 111 -12.84 16.21 8.16
C GLY A 111 -12.38 14.75 8.27
N LEU A 112 -11.06 14.52 8.23
CA LEU A 112 -10.46 13.19 8.31
C LEU A 112 -10.21 12.74 9.75
N ALA A 113 -10.28 13.64 10.74
CA ALA A 113 -10.08 13.30 12.15
C ALA A 113 -10.97 12.11 12.58
N SER A 114 -10.36 11.10 13.23
CA SER A 114 -11.03 9.90 13.73
C SER A 114 -11.72 9.04 12.66
N LYS A 115 -11.46 9.26 11.37
CA LYS A 115 -11.91 8.37 10.30
C LYS A 115 -11.05 7.11 10.26
N TRP A 116 -11.64 6.01 9.77
CA TRP A 116 -10.92 4.78 9.42
C TRP A 116 -11.02 4.58 7.91
N LEU A 117 -9.89 4.65 7.22
CA LEU A 117 -9.82 4.60 5.75
C LEU A 117 -9.18 3.28 5.32
N CYS A 118 -9.99 2.37 4.77
CA CYS A 118 -9.54 1.06 4.33
C CYS A 118 -8.56 1.14 3.14
N PHE A 119 -7.54 0.28 3.15
CA PHE A 119 -6.54 0.21 2.07
C PHE A 119 -6.13 -1.24 1.69
N GLY A 120 -6.69 -2.27 2.33
CA GLY A 120 -6.36 -3.64 2.01
C GLY A 120 -6.93 -4.66 2.98
N CYS A 121 -6.62 -5.92 2.74
CA CYS A 121 -7.00 -7.04 3.61
C CYS A 121 -5.85 -8.02 3.77
N ILE A 122 -5.88 -8.81 4.83
CA ILE A 122 -5.13 -10.07 4.94
C ILE A 122 -6.14 -11.19 5.06
N LEU A 123 -5.93 -12.26 4.31
CA LEU A 123 -6.77 -13.45 4.35
C LEU A 123 -5.93 -14.71 4.47
N THR A 124 -6.50 -15.74 5.08
CA THR A 124 -5.96 -17.09 5.08
C THR A 124 -6.80 -18.00 4.18
N PRO A 125 -6.21 -19.04 3.57
CA PRO A 125 -6.97 -20.10 2.93
C PRO A 125 -7.93 -20.77 3.92
N ALA A 126 -9.01 -21.38 3.45
CA ALA A 126 -9.82 -22.25 4.29
C ALA A 126 -9.00 -23.48 4.72
N VAL A 127 -9.20 -23.96 5.94
CA VAL A 127 -8.64 -25.25 6.40
C VAL A 127 -9.47 -26.36 5.75
N SER A 128 -8.84 -27.24 4.98
CA SER A 128 -9.49 -28.47 4.53
C SER A 128 -9.68 -29.36 5.76
N VAL A 129 -10.91 -29.46 6.24
CA VAL A 129 -11.25 -30.47 7.24
C VAL A 129 -11.35 -31.79 6.49
N ASP A 130 -10.28 -32.57 6.50
CA ASP A 130 -10.33 -33.92 5.96
C ASP A 130 -11.45 -34.68 6.69
N ALA A 131 -12.31 -35.34 5.92
CA ALA A 131 -13.53 -35.99 6.43
C ALA A 131 -13.26 -37.16 7.40
N THR A 132 -12.00 -37.40 7.77
CA THR A 132 -11.54 -38.48 8.64
C THR A 132 -11.70 -38.18 10.14
N GLY A 133 -12.14 -36.98 10.54
CA GLY A 133 -12.65 -36.72 11.90
C GLY A 133 -11.63 -36.82 13.04
N ASP A 134 -10.35 -37.06 12.75
CA ASP A 134 -9.31 -37.04 13.77
C ASP A 134 -8.95 -35.59 14.10
N SER A 135 -9.30 -35.20 15.32
CA SER A 135 -9.06 -33.87 15.89
C SER A 135 -7.56 -33.65 16.08
N GLN A 136 -6.86 -33.22 15.04
CA GLN A 136 -5.53 -32.66 15.20
C GLN A 136 -5.61 -31.31 15.92
N THR A 137 -4.76 -31.16 16.93
CA THR A 137 -4.65 -30.01 17.81
C THR A 137 -4.41 -28.72 17.04
N SER A 138 -5.01 -27.62 17.51
CA SER A 138 -5.03 -26.27 16.93
C SER A 138 -3.67 -25.62 16.59
N GLU A 139 -2.54 -26.20 17.01
CA GLU A 139 -1.20 -25.74 16.63
C GLU A 139 -0.71 -26.28 15.27
N GLU A 140 -1.29 -27.36 14.73
CA GLU A 140 -0.96 -27.87 13.37
C GLU A 140 -1.71 -27.14 12.24
N VAL A 141 -2.59 -26.19 12.58
CA VAL A 141 -3.39 -25.39 11.63
C VAL A 141 -2.54 -24.31 10.90
N ALA A 142 -1.27 -24.11 11.30
CA ALA A 142 -0.49 -22.96 10.86
C ALA A 142 0.16 -23.06 9.47
N THR A 143 0.16 -24.23 8.82
CA THR A 143 0.70 -24.36 7.46
C THR A 143 -0.38 -24.83 6.49
N HIS A 144 -1.19 -23.89 6.00
CA HIS A 144 -1.89 -24.13 4.75
C HIS A 144 -0.88 -24.58 3.70
N GLY A 145 -1.13 -25.73 3.07
CA GLY A 145 -0.22 -26.29 2.08
C GLY A 145 0.07 -25.26 0.97
N PRO A 146 1.30 -25.19 0.44
CA PRO A 146 1.67 -24.29 -0.65
C PRO A 146 0.69 -24.31 -1.84
N ALA A 147 0.09 -25.46 -2.11
CA ALA A 147 -0.92 -25.64 -3.17
C ALA A 147 -2.20 -24.81 -2.93
N ALA A 148 -2.67 -24.71 -1.68
CA ALA A 148 -3.87 -23.92 -1.36
C ALA A 148 -3.64 -22.42 -1.59
N LEU A 149 -2.46 -21.91 -1.20
CA LEU A 149 -2.06 -20.53 -1.44
C LEU A 149 -1.88 -20.23 -2.93
N LEU A 150 -1.26 -21.15 -3.68
CA LEU A 150 -1.08 -21.00 -5.12
C LEU A 150 -2.43 -20.91 -5.84
N GLY A 151 -3.34 -21.86 -5.60
CA GLY A 151 -4.67 -21.82 -6.22
C GLY A 151 -5.49 -20.60 -5.80
N LEU A 152 -5.26 -20.04 -4.61
CA LEU A 152 -5.90 -18.80 -4.18
C LEU A 152 -5.31 -17.57 -4.89
N SER A 153 -3.99 -17.54 -5.05
CA SER A 153 -3.28 -16.51 -5.82
C SER A 153 -3.75 -16.48 -7.28
N GLU A 154 -3.87 -17.64 -7.92
CA GLU A 154 -4.39 -17.77 -9.29
C GLU A 154 -5.85 -17.29 -9.39
N ALA A 155 -6.71 -17.67 -8.45
CA ALA A 155 -8.10 -17.23 -8.42
C ALA A 155 -8.20 -15.71 -8.29
N LEU A 156 -7.41 -15.10 -7.39
CA LEU A 156 -7.35 -13.65 -7.19
C LEU A 156 -6.86 -12.93 -8.45
N ALA A 157 -5.78 -13.42 -9.08
CA ALA A 157 -5.26 -12.87 -10.33
C ALA A 157 -6.32 -12.89 -11.44
N SER A 158 -7.05 -14.00 -11.58
CA SER A 158 -8.10 -14.17 -12.60
C SER A 158 -9.27 -13.18 -12.45
N LYS A 159 -9.48 -12.67 -11.22
CA LYS A 159 -10.51 -11.68 -10.89
C LYS A 159 -9.97 -10.25 -10.81
N GLY A 160 -8.70 -10.03 -11.16
CA GLY A 160 -8.09 -8.71 -11.19
C GLY A 160 -7.71 -8.13 -9.83
N PHE A 161 -7.65 -8.94 -8.77
CA PHE A 161 -7.20 -8.48 -7.46
C PHE A 161 -5.68 -8.34 -7.41
N ALA A 162 -5.21 -7.17 -6.97
CA ALA A 162 -3.82 -6.93 -6.61
C ALA A 162 -3.50 -7.61 -5.28
N HIS A 163 -2.55 -8.55 -5.27
CA HIS A 163 -2.28 -9.38 -4.09
C HIS A 163 -0.82 -9.84 -3.98
N SER A 164 -0.40 -10.22 -2.78
CA SER A 164 0.90 -10.85 -2.54
C SER A 164 0.77 -11.99 -1.54
N VAL A 165 1.55 -13.05 -1.69
CA VAL A 165 1.55 -14.24 -0.83
C VAL A 165 2.79 -14.21 0.06
N GLY A 166 2.64 -14.57 1.34
CA GLY A 166 3.76 -14.76 2.27
C GLY A 166 3.28 -15.25 3.64
N GLU A 167 4.12 -16.00 4.36
CA GLU A 167 3.83 -16.46 5.74
C GLU A 167 2.46 -17.14 5.92
N GLY A 168 2.06 -18.02 5.00
CA GLY A 168 0.78 -18.74 5.13
C GLY A 168 -0.47 -17.91 4.79
N ARG A 169 -0.31 -16.65 4.38
CA ARG A 169 -1.39 -15.68 4.17
C ARG A 169 -1.29 -14.99 2.82
N VAL A 170 -2.42 -14.43 2.38
CA VAL A 170 -2.49 -13.55 1.22
C VAL A 170 -2.84 -12.15 1.68
N ARG A 171 -2.10 -11.16 1.18
CA ARG A 171 -2.40 -9.74 1.36
C ARG A 171 -3.07 -9.22 0.11
N LEU A 172 -4.26 -8.66 0.25
CA LEU A 172 -4.92 -7.88 -0.80
C LEU A 172 -4.54 -6.41 -0.65
N ILE A 173 -4.24 -5.78 -1.78
CA ILE A 173 -3.86 -4.37 -1.89
C ILE A 173 -5.02 -3.65 -2.58
N LEU A 174 -5.36 -2.44 -2.09
CA LEU A 174 -6.39 -1.62 -2.74
C LEU A 174 -6.09 -1.48 -4.24
N CYS A 175 -7.07 -1.84 -5.05
CA CYS A 175 -7.06 -1.82 -6.51
C CYS A 175 -8.53 -1.76 -6.98
N PRO A 176 -8.81 -1.53 -8.27
CA PRO A 176 -10.19 -1.39 -8.75
C PRO A 176 -11.13 -2.54 -8.34
N ALA A 177 -10.66 -3.79 -8.39
CA ALA A 177 -11.46 -4.95 -7.99
C ALA A 177 -11.78 -4.97 -6.47
N LEU A 178 -10.78 -4.67 -5.63
CA LEU A 178 -10.99 -4.58 -4.18
C LEU A 178 -11.82 -3.35 -3.81
N ARG A 179 -11.66 -2.24 -4.54
CA ARG A 179 -12.45 -1.02 -4.36
C ARG A 179 -13.92 -1.27 -4.62
N GLN A 180 -14.25 -1.95 -5.73
CA GLN A 180 -15.62 -2.34 -6.04
C GLN A 180 -16.23 -3.17 -4.90
N LEU A 181 -15.49 -4.15 -4.38
CA LEU A 181 -15.94 -4.93 -3.22
C LEU A 181 -16.15 -4.03 -1.99
N PHE A 182 -15.26 -3.09 -1.71
CA PHE A 182 -15.39 -2.16 -0.58
C PHE A 182 -16.60 -1.21 -0.73
N ASP A 183 -16.90 -0.76 -1.95
CA ASP A 183 -18.06 0.11 -2.22
C ASP A 183 -19.38 -0.63 -1.95
N GLU A 184 -19.47 -1.94 -2.23
CA GLU A 184 -20.67 -2.77 -1.92
C GLU A 184 -21.04 -2.77 -0.42
N PHE A 185 -20.06 -2.53 0.46
CA PHE A 185 -20.22 -2.52 1.91
C PHE A 185 -20.13 -1.10 2.51
N GLY A 186 -20.09 -0.06 1.68
CA GLY A 186 -20.02 1.33 2.14
C GLY A 186 -18.73 1.67 2.91
N CYS A 187 -17.63 0.95 2.62
CA CYS A 187 -16.35 1.20 3.27
C CYS A 187 -15.79 2.56 2.87
N ALA A 188 -15.38 3.36 3.86
CA ALA A 188 -14.53 4.51 3.58
C ALA A 188 -13.13 4.01 3.19
N VAL A 189 -12.60 4.46 2.06
CA VAL A 189 -11.28 4.06 1.54
C VAL A 189 -10.33 5.23 1.50
N VAL A 190 -9.03 4.94 1.45
CA VAL A 190 -8.01 5.98 1.21
C VAL A 190 -8.21 6.66 -0.14
N GLU A 191 -7.79 7.93 -0.26
CA GLU A 191 -7.83 8.70 -1.52
C GLU A 191 -7.03 7.97 -2.61
N GLU A 192 -7.72 7.55 -3.66
CA GLU A 192 -7.09 6.95 -4.84
C GLU A 192 -6.68 8.03 -5.83
N LEU A 193 -5.52 7.82 -6.45
CA LEU A 193 -5.04 8.63 -7.57
C LEU A 193 -5.64 8.09 -8.88
N PRO A 194 -5.60 8.86 -9.99
CA PRO A 194 -6.12 8.41 -11.28
C PRO A 194 -5.59 7.01 -11.67
N ALA A 195 -6.48 6.18 -12.20
CA ALA A 195 -6.12 4.85 -12.67
C ALA A 195 -5.29 4.93 -13.97
N GLY A 196 -4.56 3.85 -14.28
CA GLY A 196 -3.83 3.71 -15.54
C GLY A 196 -2.52 4.50 -15.64
N LEU A 197 -2.11 5.20 -14.57
CA LEU A 197 -0.84 5.92 -14.50
C LEU A 197 0.34 4.95 -14.58
N THR A 198 1.41 5.32 -15.27
CA THR A 198 2.73 4.67 -15.16
C THR A 198 3.48 5.20 -13.94
N HIS A 199 4.63 4.59 -13.60
CA HIS A 199 5.47 5.11 -12.51
C HIS A 199 5.90 6.56 -12.79
N ALA A 200 6.35 6.86 -14.01
CA ALA A 200 6.79 8.21 -14.37
C ALA A 200 5.66 9.24 -14.25
N GLN A 201 4.45 8.91 -14.71
CA GLN A 201 3.28 9.79 -14.61
C GLN A 201 2.87 10.01 -13.14
N MET A 202 2.87 8.95 -12.32
CA MET A 202 2.59 9.06 -10.89
C MET A 202 3.64 9.94 -10.17
N VAL A 203 4.93 9.78 -10.52
CA VAL A 203 6.00 10.63 -9.96
C VAL A 203 5.78 12.10 -10.34
N ALA A 204 5.53 12.40 -11.61
CA ALA A 204 5.30 13.76 -12.08
C ALA A 204 4.11 14.42 -11.38
N MET A 205 2.99 13.71 -11.26
CA MET A 205 1.77 14.20 -10.61
C MET A 205 1.91 14.32 -9.09
N GLY A 206 2.60 13.39 -8.44
CA GLY A 206 2.74 13.36 -6.98
C GLY A 206 3.76 14.34 -6.40
N ALA A 207 4.72 14.78 -7.22
CA ALA A 207 5.88 15.53 -6.77
C ALA A 207 5.54 16.86 -6.12
N GLU A 208 4.60 17.62 -6.69
CA GLU A 208 4.18 18.92 -6.17
C GLU A 208 3.59 18.78 -4.76
N ARG A 209 2.58 17.90 -4.60
CA ARG A 209 1.91 17.64 -3.32
C ARG A 209 2.89 17.16 -2.24
N LEU A 210 3.85 16.30 -2.61
CA LEU A 210 4.85 15.79 -1.66
C LEU A 210 5.86 16.86 -1.26
N SER A 211 6.33 17.67 -2.22
CA SER A 211 7.29 18.75 -1.94
C SER A 211 6.66 19.86 -1.10
N ALA A 212 5.39 20.16 -1.33
CA ALA A 212 4.61 21.13 -0.57
C ALA A 212 4.19 20.62 0.81
N GLY A 213 4.36 19.32 1.10
CA GLY A 213 3.94 18.74 2.38
C GLY A 213 2.43 18.67 2.56
N GLU A 214 1.67 18.58 1.46
CA GLU A 214 0.21 18.43 1.49
C GLU A 214 -0.23 17.02 1.87
N VAL A 215 0.64 16.03 1.58
CA VAL A 215 0.45 14.61 1.89
C VAL A 215 1.73 14.02 2.46
N GLU A 216 1.60 12.98 3.28
CA GLU A 216 2.75 12.27 3.85
C GLU A 216 3.50 11.49 2.76
N GLY A 217 2.74 10.83 1.89
CA GLY A 217 3.28 9.94 0.89
C GLY A 217 2.26 9.50 -0.14
N ILE A 218 2.74 8.69 -1.07
CA ILE A 218 1.95 7.95 -2.05
C ILE A 218 2.33 6.46 -1.91
N VAL A 219 1.32 5.60 -1.91
CA VAL A 219 1.47 4.15 -2.01
C VAL A 219 1.19 3.73 -3.44
N VAL A 220 2.09 2.97 -4.05
CA VAL A 220 1.89 2.44 -5.40
C VAL A 220 1.92 0.92 -5.39
N ALA A 221 1.06 0.34 -6.21
CA ALA A 221 0.96 -1.09 -6.43
C ALA A 221 1.21 -1.40 -7.92
N PHE A 222 2.06 -2.38 -8.19
CA PHE A 222 2.42 -2.79 -9.56
C PHE A 222 2.69 -4.28 -9.64
N ASP A 223 2.45 -4.86 -10.81
CA ASP A 223 2.62 -6.29 -11.02
C ASP A 223 4.08 -6.70 -11.03
N ARG A 224 4.30 -7.91 -10.52
CA ARG A 224 5.54 -8.65 -10.66
C ARG A 224 5.40 -9.69 -11.77
N PRO A 225 6.52 -10.19 -12.31
CA PRO A 225 6.51 -11.26 -13.31
C PRO A 225 5.84 -12.56 -12.85
N ASP A 226 5.73 -12.80 -11.54
CA ASP A 226 5.12 -13.99 -10.95
C ASP A 226 3.60 -13.88 -10.72
N GLY A 227 2.96 -12.84 -11.28
CA GLY A 227 1.51 -12.61 -11.17
C GLY A 227 1.06 -11.99 -9.84
N GLN A 228 1.98 -11.80 -8.89
CA GLN A 228 1.71 -11.09 -7.64
C GLN A 228 1.97 -9.58 -7.80
N THR A 229 1.63 -8.81 -6.78
CA THR A 229 1.76 -7.36 -6.75
C THR A 229 2.81 -6.93 -5.72
N SER A 230 3.69 -6.02 -6.14
CA SER A 230 4.56 -5.29 -5.23
C SER A 230 3.92 -3.99 -4.77
N LEU A 231 4.14 -3.65 -3.51
CA LEU A 231 3.77 -2.36 -2.93
C LEU A 231 5.02 -1.54 -2.62
N ARG A 232 5.03 -0.27 -3.00
CA ARG A 232 6.08 0.70 -2.63
C ARG A 232 5.44 1.96 -2.06
N LYS A 233 6.18 2.63 -1.19
CA LYS A 233 5.76 3.87 -0.55
C LYS A 233 6.78 4.94 -0.91
N TRP A 234 6.32 6.05 -1.47
CA TRP A 234 7.11 7.24 -1.70
C TRP A 234 6.63 8.31 -0.74
N LYS A 235 7.53 8.84 0.09
CA LYS A 235 7.19 9.82 1.13
C LYS A 235 7.87 11.15 0.86
N ASN A 236 7.32 12.21 1.43
CA ASN A 236 7.99 13.51 1.47
C ASN A 236 9.29 13.45 2.31
N SER A 237 10.11 14.50 2.24
CA SER A 237 11.43 14.53 2.86
C SER A 237 11.42 14.57 4.40
N SER A 238 10.31 14.99 5.02
CA SER A 238 10.17 15.13 6.48
C SER A 238 9.98 13.78 7.21
N GLU A 239 9.44 12.79 6.51
CA GLU A 239 9.00 11.50 7.08
C GLU A 239 10.09 10.43 7.16
N GLY A 240 11.35 10.84 6.95
CA GLY A 240 12.50 9.95 6.75
C GLY A 240 13.55 9.95 7.86
N GLY A 241 13.49 10.79 8.89
CA GLY A 241 14.47 10.78 9.99
C GLY A 241 15.94 10.85 9.53
N GLY A 242 16.24 11.59 8.46
CA GLY A 242 17.57 11.67 7.84
C GLY A 242 17.84 10.65 6.71
N VAL A 243 17.01 9.63 6.55
CA VAL A 243 17.08 8.65 5.44
C VAL A 243 16.81 9.34 4.09
N SER A 244 16.04 10.43 4.06
CA SER A 244 15.79 11.24 2.85
C SER A 244 17.08 11.74 2.21
N ARG A 245 18.06 12.21 2.99
CA ARG A 245 19.37 12.64 2.46
C ARG A 245 20.17 11.48 1.85
N LYS A 246 20.14 10.31 2.49
CA LYS A 246 20.78 9.10 1.95
C LYS A 246 20.14 8.68 0.62
N TYR A 247 18.81 8.71 0.54
CA TYR A 247 18.11 8.45 -0.72
C TYR A 247 18.42 9.50 -1.79
N ALA A 248 18.48 10.78 -1.43
CA ALA A 248 18.87 11.84 -2.37
C ALA A 248 20.27 11.61 -2.96
N ALA A 249 21.24 11.16 -2.16
CA ALA A 249 22.57 10.80 -2.64
C ALA A 249 22.54 9.60 -3.60
N HIS A 250 21.79 8.54 -3.27
CA HIS A 250 21.62 7.39 -4.16
C HIS A 250 20.91 7.76 -5.48
N LEU A 251 19.92 8.66 -5.40
CA LEU A 251 19.21 9.18 -6.56
C LEU A 251 20.12 10.02 -7.43
N ALA A 252 20.96 10.89 -6.84
CA ALA A 252 21.95 11.68 -7.59
C ALA A 252 22.94 10.80 -8.37
N ALA A 253 23.48 9.74 -7.75
CA ALA A 253 24.37 8.80 -8.44
C ALA A 253 23.66 8.03 -9.57
N SER A 254 22.38 7.67 -9.36
CA SER A 254 21.57 7.00 -10.39
C SER A 254 21.19 7.96 -11.52
N GLU A 255 20.93 9.22 -11.20
CA GLU A 255 20.62 10.30 -12.14
C GLU A 255 21.81 10.56 -13.07
N GLU A 256 23.01 10.68 -12.53
CA GLU A 256 24.24 10.88 -13.30
C GLU A 256 24.46 9.76 -14.32
N GLN A 257 24.34 8.50 -13.89
CA GLN A 257 24.43 7.34 -14.78
C GLN A 257 23.34 7.36 -15.85
N ALA A 258 22.10 7.69 -15.47
CA ALA A 258 20.99 7.77 -16.42
C ALA A 258 21.19 8.88 -17.46
N ARG A 259 21.77 10.03 -17.07
CA ARG A 259 22.10 11.13 -17.99
C ARG A 259 23.14 10.73 -19.03
N ASP A 260 24.22 10.07 -18.63
CA ASP A 260 25.24 9.56 -19.57
C ASP A 260 24.59 8.60 -20.59
N LEU A 261 23.83 7.62 -20.10
CA LEU A 261 23.14 6.65 -20.94
C LEU A 261 22.15 7.32 -21.90
N ALA A 262 21.37 8.29 -21.42
CA ALA A 262 20.42 9.04 -22.24
C ALA A 262 21.12 9.88 -23.31
N SER A 263 22.23 10.57 -22.99
CA SER A 263 23.00 11.35 -23.98
C SER A 263 23.57 10.51 -25.12
N ARG A 264 23.71 9.20 -24.91
CA ARG A 264 24.18 8.23 -25.90
C ARG A 264 23.02 7.50 -26.61
N GLY A 265 21.76 7.85 -26.33
CA GLY A 265 20.57 7.18 -26.87
C GLY A 265 20.33 5.77 -26.32
N LEU A 266 20.97 5.42 -25.20
CA LEU A 266 20.90 4.09 -24.58
C LEU A 266 19.79 3.97 -23.53
N LEU A 267 19.16 5.08 -23.14
CA LEU A 267 18.07 5.12 -22.17
C LEU A 267 17.11 6.26 -22.51
N ASP A 268 15.81 6.04 -22.34
CA ASP A 268 14.79 7.09 -22.51
C ASP A 268 14.97 8.24 -21.49
N THR A 269 14.87 9.48 -21.97
CA THR A 269 15.07 10.69 -21.14
C THR A 269 14.04 10.83 -20.02
N GLN A 270 12.85 10.25 -20.15
CA GLN A 270 11.84 10.27 -19.09
C GLN A 270 12.30 9.53 -17.83
N VAL A 271 13.20 8.54 -17.95
CA VAL A 271 13.80 7.90 -16.77
C VAL A 271 14.68 8.89 -16.00
N VAL A 272 15.39 9.77 -16.72
CA VAL A 272 16.18 10.86 -16.11
C VAL A 272 15.24 11.85 -15.41
N ASP A 273 14.18 12.29 -16.08
CA ASP A 273 13.21 13.24 -15.53
C ASP A 273 12.57 12.71 -14.24
N MET A 274 12.24 11.41 -14.22
CA MET A 274 11.72 10.75 -13.02
C MET A 274 12.72 10.78 -11.86
N LEU A 275 14.01 10.51 -12.13
CA LEU A 275 15.06 10.53 -11.10
C LEU A 275 15.31 11.94 -10.56
N VAL A 276 15.33 12.95 -11.44
CA VAL A 276 15.42 14.37 -11.06
C VAL A 276 14.27 14.73 -10.12
N THR A 277 13.05 14.34 -10.49
CA THR A 277 11.84 14.64 -9.72
C THR A 277 11.86 13.96 -8.35
N LEU A 278 12.18 12.66 -8.31
CA LEU A 278 12.32 11.92 -7.05
C LEU A 278 13.37 12.54 -6.12
N ARG A 279 14.50 12.97 -6.69
CA ARG A 279 15.57 13.63 -5.94
C ARG A 279 15.13 14.99 -5.42
N ALA A 280 14.43 15.78 -6.22
CA ALA A 280 13.89 17.07 -5.82
C ALA A 280 12.95 16.92 -4.61
N VAL A 281 12.01 15.97 -4.64
CA VAL A 281 11.14 15.67 -3.50
C VAL A 281 11.94 15.23 -2.26
N ALA A 282 12.99 14.42 -2.44
CA ALA A 282 13.84 13.99 -1.33
C ALA A 282 14.65 15.14 -0.70
N LEU A 283 14.94 16.20 -1.47
CA LEU A 283 15.70 17.38 -1.04
C LEU A 283 14.82 18.57 -0.62
N ALA A 284 13.52 18.53 -0.92
CA ALA A 284 12.59 19.58 -0.55
C ALA A 284 12.65 19.84 0.96
N ASP A 285 12.61 21.10 1.38
CA ASP A 285 12.46 21.45 2.80
C ASP A 285 10.98 21.38 3.19
N THR A 286 10.46 20.15 3.20
CA THR A 286 9.04 19.93 3.48
C THR A 286 8.78 20.22 4.95
N GLN A 287 7.98 21.25 5.20
CA GLN A 287 7.47 21.59 6.53
C GLN A 287 6.01 21.13 6.60
N PRO A 288 5.73 19.85 6.93
CA PRO A 288 4.35 19.39 7.01
C PRO A 288 3.62 20.25 8.03
N ALA A 289 2.40 20.67 7.71
CA ALA A 289 1.53 21.35 8.67
C ALA A 289 1.22 20.36 9.80
N LYS A 290 2.06 20.35 10.85
CA LYS A 290 1.91 19.56 12.06
C LYS A 290 1.66 20.53 13.21
N VAL A 291 0.40 20.86 13.44
CA VAL A 291 0.01 21.54 14.67
C VAL A 291 0.13 20.50 15.79
N GLY A 292 1.02 20.74 16.76
CA GLY A 292 1.24 19.80 17.86
C GLY A 292 -0.08 19.43 18.56
N ARG A 293 -0.26 18.15 18.92
CA ARG A 293 -1.51 17.61 19.52
C ARG A 293 -2.07 18.47 20.66
N VAL A 294 -1.19 19.05 21.48
CA VAL A 294 -1.58 19.91 22.62
C VAL A 294 -2.28 21.19 22.15
N ALA A 295 -1.78 21.82 21.09
CA ALA A 295 -2.38 23.03 20.54
C ALA A 295 -3.74 22.74 19.86
N TRP A 296 -3.87 21.59 19.20
CA TRP A 296 -5.14 21.19 18.57
C TRP A 296 -6.26 20.97 19.59
N ASN A 297 -5.98 20.26 20.69
CA ASN A 297 -7.00 20.01 21.72
C ASN A 297 -7.44 21.32 22.41
N ALA A 298 -6.53 22.29 22.58
CA ALA A 298 -6.89 23.59 23.12
C ALA A 298 -7.85 24.38 22.20
N GLN A 299 -7.74 24.20 20.87
CA GLN A 299 -8.61 24.88 19.89
C GLN A 299 -10.02 24.30 19.81
N GLN A 300 -10.23 23.04 20.21
CA GLN A 300 -11.56 22.38 20.18
C GLN A 300 -12.45 22.75 21.39
N HIS A 301 -11.88 23.39 22.41
CA HIS A 301 -12.57 23.76 23.66
C HIS A 301 -12.85 25.27 23.77
N VAL A 302 -12.72 26.01 22.67
CA VAL A 302 -13.11 27.42 22.51
C VAL A 302 -14.28 27.49 21.54
#